data_AF-A0A961MJK6-F1
#
_entry.id   AF-A0A961MJK6-F1
#
_cell.length_a   1.000
_cell.length_b   1.000
_cell.length_c   1.000
_cell.angle_alpha   90.00
_cell.angle_beta   90.00
_cell.angle_gamma   90.00
#
_symmetry.space_group_name_H-M   'P 1'
#
loop_
_entity.id
_entity.type
_entity.pdbx_description
1 polymer ?
#
loop_
_entity_poly.entity_id
_entity_poly.type
_entity_poly.pdbx_seq_one_letter_code
_entity_poly.pdbx_strand_id
1 'polypeptide(L)' 'MFAYDKLFETKAKSKTDLENEAAGKETTIDRTRRLFYGTCSRAEQSLAVVYYTADPILARDAMIQQEWFEPDEIEVIA' A
#
# COMPACT_ATOMS: atom_id res chain seq x y z
N MET A 1 -9.23 -5.65 -9.57
CA MET A 1 -8.17 -4.64 -9.79
C MET A 1 -7.49 -4.37 -8.46
N PHE A 2 -6.17 -4.20 -8.43
CA PHE A 2 -5.40 -3.95 -7.19
C PHE A 2 -5.68 -2.55 -6.65
N ALA A 3 -5.53 -2.35 -5.34
CA ALA A 3 -5.87 -1.11 -4.66
C ALA A 3 -4.75 -0.66 -3.71
N TYR A 4 -3.69 -0.07 -4.27
CA TYR A 4 -2.54 0.42 -3.48
C TYR A 4 -2.92 1.55 -2.53
N ASP A 5 -3.82 2.45 -2.94
CA ASP A 5 -4.32 3.53 -2.07
C ASP A 5 -4.99 2.99 -0.80
N LYS A 6 -5.67 1.83 -0.90
CA LYS A 6 -6.26 1.17 0.27
C LYS A 6 -5.23 0.38 1.07
N LEU A 7 -4.20 -0.16 0.40
CA LEU A 7 -3.11 -0.89 1.06
C LEU A 7 -2.27 0.05 1.94
N PHE A 8 -1.95 1.24 1.43
CA PHE A 8 -1.20 2.28 2.14
C PHE A 8 -2.11 3.21 2.96
N GLU A 9 -3.38 2.86 3.12
CA GLU A 9 -4.38 3.57 3.91
C GLU A 9 -4.60 5.06 3.55
N THR A 10 -4.23 5.47 2.34
CA THR A 10 -4.58 6.78 1.78
C THR A 10 -6.05 6.86 1.35
N LYS A 11 -6.73 5.70 1.27
CA LYS A 11 -8.16 5.58 1.01
C LYS A 11 -8.81 4.57 1.94
N ALA A 12 -9.95 4.96 2.52
CA ALA A 12 -10.72 4.09 3.40
C ALA A 12 -11.21 2.79 2.71
N LYS A 13 -11.37 1.75 3.53
CA LYS A 13 -12.04 0.49 3.13
C LYS A 13 -13.45 0.80 2.62
N SER A 14 -13.84 0.16 1.52
CA SER A 14 -15.23 0.26 1.05
C SER A 14 -16.14 -0.65 1.88
N LYS A 15 -17.45 -0.41 1.80
CA LYS A 15 -18.46 -1.26 2.46
C LYS A 15 -18.26 -2.75 2.13
N THR A 16 -18.00 -3.06 0.86
CA THR A 16 -17.75 -4.44 0.40
C THR A 16 -16.45 -5.03 0.94
N ASP A 17 -15.41 -4.21 1.17
CA ASP A 17 -14.18 -4.70 1.80
C ASP A 17 -14.45 -5.11 3.26
N LEU A 18 -15.17 -4.27 4.00
CA LEU A 18 -15.55 -4.53 5.40
C LEU A 18 -16.45 -5.77 5.54
N GLU A 19 -17.44 -5.92 4.64
CA GLU A 19 -18.31 -7.09 4.61
C GLU A 19 -17.54 -8.39 4.29
N ASN A 20 -16.58 -8.34 3.37
CA ASN A 20 -15.74 -9.49 3.05
C ASN A 20 -14.81 -9.86 4.20
N GLU A 21 -14.17 -8.88 4.84
CA GLU A 21 -13.31 -9.07 6.01
C GLU A 21 -14.08 -9.70 7.18
N ALA A 22 -15.28 -9.18 7.48
CA ALA A 22 -16.16 -9.75 8.50
C ALA A 22 -16.62 -11.18 8.19
N ALA A 23 -16.75 -11.53 6.91
CA ALA A 23 -17.09 -12.87 6.45
C ALA A 23 -15.88 -13.81 6.32
N GLY A 24 -14.67 -13.37 6.68
CA GLY A 24 -13.44 -14.15 6.52
C GLY A 24 -13.05 -14.41 5.06
N LYS A 25 -13.55 -13.59 4.13
CA LYS A 25 -13.25 -13.69 2.69
C LYS A 25 -12.07 -12.80 2.32
N GLU A 26 -11.27 -13.25 1.36
CA GLU A 26 -10.17 -12.48 0.80
C GLU A 26 -10.68 -11.13 0.24
N THR A 27 -10.08 -10.02 0.70
CA THR A 27 -10.41 -8.67 0.25
C THR A 27 -9.55 -8.23 -0.93
N THR A 28 -9.83 -7.06 -1.49
CA THR A 28 -8.94 -6.46 -2.50
C THR A 28 -7.61 -6.01 -1.90
N ILE A 29 -7.59 -5.67 -0.61
CA ILE A 29 -6.37 -5.28 0.12
C ILE A 29 -5.47 -6.49 0.27
N ASP A 30 -6.00 -7.65 0.64
CA ASP A 30 -5.22 -8.89 0.81
C ASP A 30 -4.52 -9.30 -0.49
N ARG A 31 -5.26 -9.26 -1.60
CA ARG A 31 -4.71 -9.56 -2.93
C ARG A 31 -3.62 -8.58 -3.34
N THR A 32 -3.79 -7.30 -3.02
CA THR A 32 -2.80 -6.25 -3.32
C THR A 32 -1.56 -6.40 -2.45
N ARG A 33 -1.73 -6.70 -1.16
CA ARG A 33 -0.63 -6.98 -0.23
C ARG A 33 0.19 -8.18 -0.68
N ARG A 34 -0.45 -9.28 -1.09
CA ARG A 34 0.24 -10.47 -1.62
C ARG A 34 1.04 -10.14 -2.88
N LEU A 35 0.48 -9.36 -3.80
CA LEU A 35 1.20 -8.90 -4.98
C LEU A 35 2.40 -8.05 -4.60
N PHE A 36 2.20 -7.05 -3.72
CA PHE A 36 3.27 -6.15 -3.29
C PHE A 36 4.42 -6.92 -2.64
N TYR A 37 4.11 -7.80 -1.68
CA TYR A 37 5.09 -8.69 -1.06
C TYR A 37 5.85 -9.52 -2.09
N GLY A 38 5.13 -10.12 -3.05
CA GLY A 38 5.73 -10.90 -4.14
C GLY A 38 6.63 -10.08 -5.07
N THR A 39 6.37 -8.78 -5.25
CA THR A 39 7.23 -7.88 -6.01
C THR A 39 8.47 -7.49 -5.20
N CYS A 40 8.29 -7.12 -3.93
CA CYS A 40 9.38 -6.66 -3.06
C CYS A 40 10.36 -7.78 -2.71
N SER A 41 9.87 -8.98 -2.42
CA SER A 41 10.69 -10.13 -1.98
C SER A 41 11.62 -10.71 -3.04
N ARG A 42 11.51 -10.27 -4.30
CA ARG A 42 12.37 -10.73 -5.40
C ARG A 42 13.64 -9.90 -5.56
N ALA A 43 13.73 -8.76 -4.89
CA ALA A 43 14.94 -7.95 -4.90
C ALA A 43 16.04 -8.65 -4.10
N GLU A 44 17.19 -8.91 -4.73
CA GLU A 44 18.30 -9.62 -4.08
C GLU A 44 19.23 -8.69 -3.30
N GLN A 45 19.33 -7.42 -3.70
CA GLN A 45 20.28 -6.47 -3.09
C GLN A 45 19.61 -5.19 -2.59
N SER A 46 18.84 -4.53 -3.46
CA SER A 46 18.13 -3.29 -3.13
C SER A 46 16.83 -3.21 -3.93
N LEU A 47 15.87 -2.47 -3.40
CA LEU A 47 14.55 -2.28 -3.99
C LEU A 47 14.22 -0.79 -4.01
N ALA A 48 13.69 -0.32 -5.15
CA ALA A 48 13.03 0.98 -5.24
C ALA A 48 11.59 0.76 -5.72
N VAL A 49 10.64 1.43 -5.08
CA VAL A 49 9.21 1.39 -5.43
C VAL A 49 8.80 2.78 -5.92
N VAL A 50 8.25 2.86 -7.13
CA VAL A 50 7.65 4.10 -7.65
C VAL A 50 6.14 4.02 -7.51
N TYR A 51 5.58 4.93 -6.74
CA TYR A 51 4.14 5.02 -6.49
C TYR A 51 3.58 6.35 -7.02
N TYR A 52 2.68 6.26 -7.99
CA TYR A 52 1.94 7.41 -8.52
C TYR A 52 0.66 7.61 -7.72
N THR A 53 0.47 8.82 -7.19
CA THR A 53 -0.71 9.19 -6.40
C THR A 53 -1.13 10.62 -6.72
N ALA A 54 -2.42 10.91 -6.53
CA ALA A 54 -2.95 12.25 -6.66
C ALA A 54 -2.52 13.18 -5.51
N ASP A 55 -2.15 12.60 -4.36
CA ASP A 55 -1.65 13.33 -3.19
C ASP A 55 -0.39 12.64 -2.65
N PRO A 56 0.81 13.05 -3.10
CA PRO A 56 2.09 12.47 -2.67
C PRO A 56 2.40 12.71 -1.20
N ILE A 57 1.92 13.82 -0.62
CA ILE A 57 2.19 14.18 0.77
C ILE A 57 1.36 13.30 1.70
N LEU A 58 0.06 13.15 1.42
CA LEU A 58 -0.81 12.23 2.16
C LEU A 58 -0.27 10.78 2.10
N ALA A 59 0.21 10.36 0.93
CA ALA A 59 0.78 9.03 0.76
C ALA A 59 2.03 8.80 1.59
N ARG A 60 2.98 9.76 1.55
CA ARG A 60 4.19 9.70 2.38
C ARG A 60 3.83 9.59 3.86
N ASP A 61 2.96 10.48 4.34
CA ASP A 61 2.60 10.53 5.76
C ASP A 61 1.90 9.25 6.22
N ALA A 62 1.00 8.71 5.39
CA ALA A 62 0.33 7.45 5.67
C ALA A 62 1.31 6.27 5.69
N MET A 63 2.24 6.19 4.74
CA MET A 63 3.25 5.12 4.68
C MET A 63 4.19 5.13 5.90
N ILE A 64 4.59 6.32 6.37
CA ILE A 64 5.41 6.49 7.58
C ILE A 64 4.59 6.11 8.82
N GLN A 65 3.35 6.60 8.93
CA GLN A 65 2.47 6.30 10.08
C GLN A 65 2.20 4.79 10.22
N GLN A 66 2.13 4.08 9.09
CA GLN A 66 1.91 2.64 9.03
C GLN A 66 3.21 1.83 9.12
N GLU A 67 4.36 2.49 9.32
CA GLU A 67 5.68 1.86 9.47
C GLU A 67 6.07 0.99 8.27
N TRP A 68 5.64 1.37 7.05
CA TRP A 68 6.07 0.68 5.82
C TRP A 68 7.46 1.11 5.38
N PHE A 69 7.82 2.37 5.64
CA PHE A 69 9.07 3.00 5.26
C PHE A 69 9.45 4.06 6.30
N GLU A 70 10.75 4.25 6.50
CA GLU A 70 11.28 5.36 7.29
C GLU A 70 11.16 6.69 6.52
N PRO A 71 11.14 7.86 7.21
CA PRO A 71 11.01 9.16 6.55
C PRO A 71 12.09 9.45 5.50
N ASP A 72 13.30 8.94 5.67
CA ASP A 72 14.43 9.10 4.75
C ASP A 72 14.44 8.08 3.59
N GLU A 73 13.56 7.07 3.62
CA GLU A 73 13.39 6.09 2.55
C GLU A 73 12.37 6.54 1.47
N ILE A 74 11.67 7.66 1.70
CA ILE A 74 10.66 8.19 0.77
C ILE A 74 11.12 9.52 0.16
N GLU A 75 11.28 9.54 -1.15
CA GLU A 75 11.48 10.77 -1.93
C GLU A 75 10.19 11.16 -2.66
N VAL A 76 9.68 12.37 -2.39
CA VAL A 76 8.53 12.94 -3.09
C VAL A 76 9.02 13.78 -4.26
N ILE A 77 8.74 13.34 -5.48
CA ILE A 77 9.14 14.02 -6.73
C ILE A 77 7.97 14.89 -7.22
N ALA A 78 8.26 16.16 -7.54
CA ALA A 78 7.30 17.16 -8.02
C ALA A 78 7.37 17.36 -9.55
#